data_AF-A0A3D0X2P3-F1
#
_entry.id   AF-A0A3D0X2P3-F1
#
_cell.length_a   1.000
_cell.length_b   1.000
_cell.length_c   1.000
_cell.angle_alpha   90.00
_cell.angle_beta   90.00
_cell.angle_gamma   90.00
#
_symmetry.space_group_name_H-M   'P 1'
#
loop_
_entity.id
_entity.type
_entity.pdbx_description
1 polymer ?
#
loop_
_entity_poly.entity_id
_entity_poly.type
_entity_poly.pdbx_seq_one_letter_code
_entity_poly.pdbx_strand_id
1 'polypeptide(L)'
;MGHDWLIGVLLFIAMYKWEILLTILSSLSQEEARSISENVTWRLRKKFQDGKFSVGYSRFLGYDKGEDGNLAINEEHAKTVRLIFGLFIEGMTACRIAKELTSRGILTVTGQEKWNAATIKGVLANEKYTGCARIQKTFTPDFLTKKAVKNCGQVPSYFVEQSHPAIIEPAVFEMVQREMERRTKEGRRYSGVSIFSGKIKCGECGGYFGAKVWYSTDKYRRVIYRCNNKYDGKKCQTPHVTEEEIKAAFVTAFNRLVTERAGASCASEEIAANARLVRQTLCDTTDLEQEKASLQQELAVLVEMT
;
A
#
# COMPACT_ATOMS: atom_id res chain seq x y z
N MET A 1 -66.85 -1.16 -48.46
CA MET A 1 -65.74 -2.14 -48.40
C MET A 1 -64.43 -1.61 -49.02
N GLY A 2 -64.43 -0.76 -50.07
CA GLY A 2 -63.17 -0.25 -50.65
C GLY A 2 -62.50 0.93 -49.93
N HIS A 3 -63.26 1.78 -49.23
CA HIS A 3 -62.71 2.96 -48.53
C HIS A 3 -61.90 2.61 -47.29
N ASP A 4 -62.33 1.62 -46.50
CA ASP A 4 -61.60 1.15 -45.32
C ASP A 4 -60.26 0.49 -45.67
N TRP A 5 -60.19 -0.15 -46.85
CA TRP A 5 -58.95 -0.75 -47.35
C TRP A 5 -57.92 0.32 -47.76
N LEU A 6 -58.34 1.38 -48.44
CA LEU A 6 -57.47 2.51 -48.80
C LEU A 6 -56.94 3.25 -47.57
N ILE A 7 -57.78 3.46 -46.55
CA ILE A 7 -57.37 4.06 -45.28
C ILE A 7 -56.36 3.17 -44.56
N GLY A 8 -56.58 1.85 -44.53
CA GLY A 8 -55.63 0.89 -43.98
C GLY A 8 -54.27 0.90 -44.68
N VAL A 9 -54.27 0.96 -46.03
CA VAL A 9 -53.03 1.03 -46.83
C VAL A 9 -52.28 2.36 -46.59
N LEU A 10 -52.99 3.49 -46.51
CA LEU A 10 -52.36 4.80 -46.24
C LEU A 10 -51.78 4.88 -44.82
N LEU A 11 -52.50 4.36 -43.81
CA LEU A 11 -52.01 4.28 -42.43
C LEU A 11 -50.78 3.38 -42.34
N PHE A 12 -50.77 2.25 -43.04
CA PHE A 12 -49.62 1.35 -43.10
C PHE A 12 -48.40 2.02 -43.75
N ILE A 13 -48.58 2.75 -44.85
CA ILE A 13 -47.51 3.51 -45.51
C ILE A 13 -46.96 4.61 -44.59
N ALA A 14 -47.84 5.33 -43.87
CA ALA A 14 -47.43 6.36 -42.92
C ALA A 14 -46.66 5.79 -41.73
N MET A 15 -47.12 4.68 -41.17
CA MET A 15 -46.45 3.94 -40.09
C MET A 15 -45.06 3.46 -40.53
N TYR A 16 -44.96 2.83 -41.71
CA TYR A 16 -43.69 2.33 -42.25
C TYR A 16 -42.68 3.45 -42.53
N LYS A 17 -43.14 4.60 -43.06
CA LYS A 17 -42.30 5.80 -43.21
C LYS A 17 -41.77 6.31 -41.87
N TRP A 18 -42.60 6.26 -40.81
CA TRP A 18 -42.19 6.67 -39.47
C TRP A 18 -41.16 5.72 -38.85
N GLU A 19 -41.34 4.41 -39.00
CA GLU A 19 -40.36 3.41 -38.52
C GLU A 19 -38.99 3.55 -39.18
N ILE A 20 -38.97 3.77 -40.50
CA ILE A 20 -37.72 4.04 -41.23
C ILE A 20 -37.06 5.33 -40.73
N LEU A 21 -37.84 6.41 -40.55
CA LEU A 21 -37.33 7.68 -40.05
C LEU A 21 -36.70 7.52 -38.66
N LEU A 22 -37.36 6.80 -37.75
CA LEU A 22 -36.82 6.52 -36.42
C LEU A 22 -35.54 5.68 -36.48
N THR A 23 -35.47 4.68 -37.36
CA THR A 23 -34.28 3.85 -37.55
C THR A 23 -33.10 4.67 -38.08
N ILE A 24 -33.35 5.58 -39.02
CA ILE A 24 -32.33 6.50 -39.54
C ILE A 24 -31.87 7.47 -38.44
N LEU A 25 -32.80 8.09 -37.71
CA LEU A 25 -32.48 9.05 -36.65
C LEU A 25 -31.70 8.39 -35.52
N SER A 26 -32.08 7.18 -35.12
CA SER A 26 -31.34 6.40 -34.11
C SER A 26 -29.94 6.03 -34.60
N SER A 27 -29.78 5.67 -35.87
CA SER A 27 -28.46 5.40 -36.47
C SER A 27 -27.58 6.66 -36.48
N LEU A 28 -28.14 7.80 -36.87
CA LEU A 28 -27.43 9.09 -36.87
C LEU A 28 -27.03 9.51 -35.45
N SER A 29 -27.96 9.40 -34.50
CA SER A 29 -27.72 9.73 -33.09
C SER A 29 -26.63 8.84 -32.47
N GLN A 30 -26.58 7.56 -32.86
CA GLN A 30 -25.51 6.64 -32.41
C GLN A 30 -24.15 7.02 -33.00
N GLU A 31 -24.10 7.46 -34.26
CA GLU A 31 -22.86 7.88 -34.92
C GLU A 31 -22.33 9.20 -34.32
N GLU A 32 -23.21 10.16 -34.05
CA GLU A 32 -22.84 11.39 -33.33
C GLU A 32 -22.30 11.10 -31.92
N ALA A 33 -22.96 10.20 -31.18
CA ALA A 33 -22.51 9.78 -29.86
C ALA A 33 -21.13 9.10 -29.92
N ARG A 34 -20.88 8.27 -30.94
CA ARG A 34 -19.57 7.65 -31.20
C ARG A 34 -18.51 8.71 -31.49
N SER A 35 -18.78 9.61 -32.44
CA SER A 35 -17.85 10.69 -32.84
C SER A 35 -17.49 11.61 -31.66
N ILE A 36 -18.46 12.03 -30.84
CA ILE A 36 -18.21 12.82 -29.63
C ILE A 36 -17.31 12.05 -28.65
N SER A 37 -17.61 10.77 -28.41
CA SER A 37 -16.83 9.93 -27.51
C SER A 37 -15.38 9.77 -27.98
N GLU A 38 -15.17 9.57 -29.29
CA GLU A 38 -13.85 9.47 -29.90
C GLU A 38 -13.08 10.79 -29.79
N ASN A 39 -13.73 11.92 -30.07
CA ASN A 39 -13.12 13.25 -29.95
C ASN A 39 -12.71 13.58 -28.51
N VAL A 40 -13.55 13.25 -27.52
CA VAL A 40 -13.20 13.41 -26.09
C VAL A 40 -12.03 12.50 -25.71
N THR A 41 -12.05 11.25 -26.17
CA THR A 41 -10.97 10.28 -25.92
C THR A 41 -9.66 10.74 -26.56
N TRP A 42 -9.70 11.23 -27.80
CA TRP A 42 -8.55 11.78 -28.51
C TRP A 42 -7.98 13.01 -27.79
N ARG A 43 -8.85 13.95 -27.39
CA ARG A 43 -8.44 15.14 -26.62
C ARG A 43 -7.76 14.74 -25.31
N LEU A 44 -8.29 13.73 -24.61
CA LEU A 44 -7.70 13.23 -23.37
C LEU A 44 -6.34 12.57 -23.61
N ARG A 45 -6.21 11.73 -24.66
CA ARG A 45 -4.94 11.10 -25.05
C ARG A 45 -3.88 12.12 -25.43
N LYS A 46 -4.26 13.18 -26.15
CA LYS A 46 -3.36 14.30 -26.48
C LYS A 46 -2.81 14.95 -25.21
N LYS A 47 -3.68 15.26 -24.23
CA LYS A 47 -3.22 15.79 -22.93
C LYS A 47 -2.26 14.86 -22.21
N PHE A 48 -2.52 13.55 -22.26
CA PHE A 48 -1.63 12.54 -21.66
C PHE A 48 -0.27 12.46 -22.35
N GLN A 49 -0.22 12.61 -23.68
CA GLN A 49 1.03 12.71 -24.43
C GLN A 49 1.82 13.97 -24.04
N ASP A 50 1.12 15.08 -23.82
CA ASP A 50 1.72 16.33 -23.34
C ASP A 50 2.12 16.28 -21.84
N GLY A 51 1.97 15.13 -21.17
CA GLY A 51 2.25 14.96 -19.74
C GLY A 51 1.26 15.69 -18.81
N LYS A 52 0.18 16.27 -19.36
CA LYS A 52 -0.83 17.01 -18.60
C LYS A 52 -1.92 16.07 -18.12
N PHE A 53 -2.02 15.91 -16.80
CA PHE A 53 -3.08 15.11 -16.19
C PHE A 53 -3.62 15.82 -14.95
N SER A 54 -4.89 15.54 -14.65
CA SER A 54 -5.50 15.94 -13.38
C SER A 54 -5.60 14.73 -12.46
N VAL A 55 -5.42 14.98 -11.17
CA VAL A 55 -5.59 13.98 -10.12
C VAL A 55 -6.75 14.40 -9.24
N GLY A 56 -7.53 13.45 -8.72
CA GLY A 56 -8.53 13.76 -7.71
C GLY A 56 -7.85 14.10 -6.38
N TYR A 57 -7.96 15.35 -5.93
CA TYR A 57 -7.32 15.85 -4.71
C TYR A 57 -8.10 15.49 -3.43
N SER A 58 -9.43 15.41 -3.50
CA SER A 58 -10.31 15.29 -2.32
C SER A 58 -10.12 14.03 -1.47
N ARG A 59 -9.41 13.02 -1.96
CA ARG A 59 -9.16 11.75 -1.26
C ARG A 59 -7.68 11.37 -1.24
N PHE A 60 -6.79 12.29 -1.59
CA PHE A 60 -5.36 12.02 -1.67
C PHE A 60 -4.65 12.53 -0.42
N LEU A 61 -4.10 11.62 0.38
CA LEU A 61 -3.36 11.97 1.60
C LEU A 61 -2.00 12.55 1.21
N GLY A 62 -1.55 13.60 1.90
CA GLY A 62 -0.21 14.17 1.74
C GLY A 62 -0.10 15.31 0.74
N TYR A 63 -1.11 15.53 -0.10
CA TYR A 63 -1.07 16.57 -1.12
C TYR A 63 -2.36 17.39 -1.19
N ASP A 64 -2.18 18.69 -1.36
CA ASP A 64 -3.24 19.65 -1.64
C ASP A 64 -3.14 20.17 -3.08
N LYS A 65 -4.18 20.90 -3.51
CA LYS A 65 -4.20 21.57 -4.80
C LYS A 65 -3.35 22.85 -4.70
N GLY A 66 -2.21 22.87 -5.37
CA GLY A 66 -1.39 24.07 -5.51
C GLY A 66 -2.02 25.11 -6.44
N GLU A 67 -1.48 26.33 -6.39
CA GLU A 67 -1.97 27.48 -7.17
C GLU A 67 -1.97 27.23 -8.68
N ASP A 68 -0.95 26.50 -9.18
CA ASP A 68 -0.80 26.13 -10.59
C ASP A 68 -1.72 24.98 -11.04
N GLY A 69 -2.53 24.42 -10.13
CA GLY A 69 -3.29 23.20 -10.36
C GLY A 69 -2.48 21.90 -10.20
N ASN A 70 -1.19 22.01 -9.91
CA ASN A 70 -0.30 20.90 -9.60
C ASN A 70 -0.41 20.46 -8.12
N LEU A 71 0.17 19.31 -7.78
CA LEU A 71 0.19 18.76 -6.42
C LEU A 71 1.21 19.51 -5.55
N ALA A 72 0.74 20.13 -4.47
CA ALA A 72 1.58 20.73 -3.44
C ALA A 72 1.61 19.84 -2.20
N ILE A 73 2.76 19.71 -1.53
CA ILE A 73 2.88 18.90 -0.31
C ILE A 73 2.17 19.62 0.84
N ASN A 74 1.32 18.87 1.54
CA ASN A 74 0.81 19.27 2.86
C ASN A 74 1.67 18.57 3.92
N GLU A 75 2.49 19.34 4.64
CA GLU A 75 3.47 18.78 5.59
C GLU A 75 2.83 17.95 6.72
N GLU A 76 1.67 18.34 7.23
CA GLU A 76 0.97 17.60 8.29
C GLU A 76 0.51 16.22 7.79
N HIS A 77 -0.08 16.18 6.60
CA HIS A 77 -0.48 14.92 5.99
C HIS A 77 0.73 14.10 5.51
N ALA A 78 1.79 14.75 5.05
CA ALA A 78 3.02 14.11 4.59
C ALA A 78 3.75 13.40 5.73
N LYS A 79 3.79 13.98 6.94
CA LYS A 79 4.28 13.30 8.16
C LYS A 79 3.55 11.97 8.39
N THR A 80 2.22 11.97 8.23
CA THR A 80 1.41 10.74 8.36
C THR A 80 1.77 9.70 7.30
N VAL A 81 2.01 10.12 6.04
CA VAL A 81 2.46 9.22 4.98
C VAL A 81 3.84 8.64 5.32
N ARG A 82 4.80 9.47 5.71
CA ARG A 82 6.15 9.02 6.11
C ARG A 82 6.08 8.01 7.26
N LEU A 83 5.24 8.29 8.26
CA LEU A 83 4.98 7.37 9.37
C LEU A 83 4.42 6.03 8.87
N ILE A 84 3.43 6.02 7.97
CA ILE A 84 2.87 4.77 7.41
C ILE A 84 3.94 3.92 6.74
N PHE A 85 4.80 4.54 5.93
CA PHE A 85 5.90 3.85 5.25
C PHE A 85 6.94 3.31 6.26
N GLY A 86 7.33 4.11 7.25
CA GLY A 86 8.25 3.71 8.31
C GLY A 86 7.73 2.50 9.12
N LEU A 87 6.50 2.59 9.64
CA LEU A 87 5.88 1.50 10.41
C LEU A 87 5.76 0.20 9.59
N PHE A 88 5.56 0.31 8.26
CA PHE A 88 5.52 -0.87 7.39
C PHE A 88 6.89 -1.52 7.23
N ILE A 89 7.95 -0.71 7.08
CA ILE A 89 9.35 -1.17 6.96
C ILE A 89 9.83 -1.81 8.26
N GLU A 90 9.41 -1.30 9.42
CA GLU A 90 9.60 -1.95 10.74
C GLU A 90 8.95 -3.34 10.82
N GLY A 91 8.12 -3.70 9.83
CA GLY A 91 7.51 -5.02 9.71
C GLY A 91 6.06 -5.06 10.17
N MET A 92 5.40 -3.92 10.45
CA MET A 92 3.99 -3.95 10.82
C MET A 92 3.09 -4.35 9.64
N THR A 93 1.93 -4.93 9.97
CA THR A 93 0.90 -5.23 8.98
C THR A 93 0.03 -4.01 8.74
N ALA A 94 -0.55 -3.89 7.54
CA ALA A 94 -1.49 -2.80 7.22
C ALA A 94 -2.64 -2.69 8.23
N CYS A 95 -3.12 -3.82 8.78
CA CYS A 95 -4.13 -3.83 9.84
C CYS A 95 -3.61 -3.27 11.17
N ARG A 96 -2.37 -3.57 11.54
CA ARG A 96 -1.75 -3.06 12.77
C ARG A 96 -1.47 -1.57 12.65
N ILE A 97 -0.96 -1.13 11.49
CA ILE A 97 -0.76 0.30 11.19
C ILE A 97 -2.08 1.06 11.28
N ALA A 98 -3.16 0.53 10.71
CA ALA A 98 -4.47 1.16 10.81
C ALA A 98 -4.93 1.32 12.29
N LYS A 99 -4.73 0.29 13.13
CA LYS A 99 -5.04 0.38 14.57
C LYS A 99 -4.17 1.41 15.27
N GLU A 100 -2.88 1.43 14.97
CA GLU A 100 -1.90 2.35 15.55
C GLU A 100 -2.24 3.82 15.23
N LEU A 101 -2.59 4.13 13.98
CA LEU A 101 -3.00 5.46 13.59
C LEU A 101 -4.32 5.87 14.27
N THR A 102 -5.25 4.92 14.40
CA THR A 102 -6.52 5.13 15.09
C THR A 102 -6.29 5.40 16.59
N SER A 103 -5.38 4.67 17.25
CA SER A 103 -5.06 4.91 18.67
C SER A 103 -4.32 6.22 18.91
N ARG A 104 -3.57 6.72 17.92
CA ARG A 104 -2.93 8.05 17.96
C ARG A 104 -3.91 9.20 17.67
N GLY A 105 -5.17 8.90 17.35
CA GLY A 105 -6.19 9.92 17.04
C GLY A 105 -5.98 10.62 15.69
N ILE A 106 -5.19 10.05 14.79
CA ILE A 106 -4.92 10.66 13.48
C ILE A 106 -6.13 10.43 12.57
N LEU A 107 -6.75 11.51 12.08
CA LEU A 107 -7.88 11.43 11.17
C LEU A 107 -7.44 11.08 9.75
N THR A 108 -8.32 10.39 9.02
CA THR A 108 -8.13 10.19 7.56
C THR A 108 -8.43 11.48 6.80
N VAL A 109 -7.99 11.56 5.53
CA VAL A 109 -8.30 12.69 4.61
C VAL A 109 -9.80 12.99 4.53
N THR A 110 -10.64 11.94 4.67
CA THR A 110 -12.10 12.07 4.63
C THR A 110 -12.73 12.37 6.00
N GLY A 111 -11.92 12.73 7.00
CA GLY A 111 -12.39 13.03 8.37
C GLY A 111 -12.85 11.83 9.17
N GLN A 112 -12.59 10.59 8.71
CA GLN A 112 -12.93 9.38 9.46
C GLN A 112 -11.87 9.09 10.51
N GLU A 113 -12.31 8.78 11.73
CA GLU A 113 -11.44 8.42 12.86
C GLU A 113 -10.83 7.02 12.70
N LYS A 114 -11.58 6.09 12.08
CA LYS A 114 -11.16 4.70 11.94
C LYS A 114 -10.43 4.47 10.63
N TRP A 115 -9.19 4.00 10.73
CA TRP A 115 -8.43 3.56 9.57
C TRP A 115 -8.77 2.12 9.15
N ASN A 116 -8.82 1.90 7.85
CA ASN A 116 -8.98 0.57 7.27
C ASN A 116 -7.65 0.09 6.66
N ALA A 117 -7.36 -1.20 6.79
CA ALA A 117 -6.22 -1.85 6.16
C ALA A 117 -6.20 -1.71 4.64
N ALA A 118 -7.37 -1.65 3.99
CA ALA A 118 -7.47 -1.41 2.55
C ALA A 118 -6.93 -0.03 2.16
N THR A 119 -7.25 1.00 2.96
CA THR A 119 -6.74 2.36 2.77
C THR A 119 -5.22 2.40 2.91
N ILE A 120 -4.66 1.75 3.95
CA ILE A 120 -3.22 1.67 4.16
C ILE A 120 -2.51 0.96 2.99
N LYS A 121 -3.07 -0.17 2.52
CA LYS A 121 -2.54 -0.85 1.32
C LYS A 121 -2.58 0.06 0.09
N GLY A 122 -3.64 0.85 -0.07
CA GLY A 122 -3.76 1.84 -1.14
C GLY A 122 -2.69 2.92 -1.05
N VAL A 123 -2.37 3.41 0.16
CA VAL A 123 -1.29 4.36 0.40
C VAL A 123 0.06 3.75 0.02
N LEU A 124 0.36 2.55 0.54
CA LEU A 124 1.63 1.86 0.30
C LEU A 124 1.84 1.48 -1.17
N ALA A 125 0.79 1.19 -1.93
CA ALA A 125 0.88 0.79 -3.33
C ALA A 125 0.91 1.98 -4.32
N ASN A 126 0.71 3.22 -3.85
CA ASN A 126 0.55 4.36 -4.73
C ASN A 126 1.92 4.96 -5.11
N GLU A 127 2.34 4.75 -6.36
CA GLU A 127 3.60 5.30 -6.88
C GLU A 127 3.66 6.84 -6.86
N LYS A 128 2.52 7.54 -6.71
CA LYS A 128 2.51 9.00 -6.63
C LYS A 128 3.27 9.56 -5.43
N TYR A 129 3.52 8.79 -4.38
CA TYR A 129 4.30 9.31 -3.26
C TYR A 129 5.78 9.54 -3.60
N THR A 130 6.29 8.96 -4.68
CA THR A 130 7.68 9.13 -5.15
C THR A 130 7.87 10.30 -6.13
N GLY A 131 6.82 11.11 -6.36
CA GLY A 131 6.86 12.17 -7.37
C GLY A 131 6.67 11.68 -8.81
N CYS A 132 6.41 10.38 -9.01
CA CYS A 132 6.16 9.79 -10.32
C CYS A 132 4.65 9.60 -10.54
N ALA A 133 4.20 9.74 -11.79
CA ALA A 133 2.80 9.53 -12.14
C ALA A 133 2.68 8.62 -13.37
N ARG A 134 1.94 7.52 -13.21
CA ARG A 134 1.55 6.66 -14.33
C ARG A 134 0.17 7.03 -14.83
N ILE A 135 0.12 7.49 -16.07
CA ILE A 135 -1.08 7.95 -16.77
C ILE A 135 -1.69 6.78 -17.55
N GLN A 136 -3.01 6.80 -17.73
CA GLN A 136 -3.76 5.84 -18.55
C GLN A 136 -3.64 4.37 -18.07
N LYS A 137 -3.77 4.16 -16.74
CA LYS A 137 -3.89 2.82 -16.13
C LYS A 137 -5.18 2.08 -16.51
N THR A 138 -6.21 2.83 -16.90
CA THR A 138 -7.50 2.32 -17.35
C THR A 138 -7.92 3.06 -18.62
N PHE A 139 -8.74 2.44 -19.44
CA PHE A 139 -9.36 3.05 -20.60
C PHE A 139 -10.77 2.47 -20.81
N THR A 140 -11.60 3.21 -21.53
CA THR A 140 -12.95 2.78 -21.87
C THR A 140 -12.93 2.30 -23.32
N PRO A 141 -13.07 0.99 -23.59
CA PRO A 141 -13.04 0.45 -24.96
C PRO A 141 -14.33 0.76 -25.74
N ASP A 142 -15.47 0.82 -25.05
CA ASP A 142 -16.78 0.95 -25.68
C ASP A 142 -17.53 2.18 -25.16
N PHE A 143 -18.04 2.97 -26.11
CA PHE A 143 -18.78 4.21 -25.84
C PHE A 143 -20.20 3.97 -25.34
N LEU A 144 -20.82 2.82 -25.66
CA LEU A 144 -22.17 2.49 -25.18
C LEU A 144 -22.14 2.07 -23.71
N THR A 145 -21.31 1.10 -23.37
CA THR A 145 -21.26 0.56 -22.00
C THR A 145 -20.56 1.50 -21.01
N LYS A 146 -19.69 2.40 -21.49
CA LYS A 146 -18.90 3.35 -20.66
C LYS A 146 -18.12 2.69 -19.52
N LYS A 147 -17.87 1.38 -19.60
CA LYS A 147 -17.16 0.61 -18.57
C LYS A 147 -15.66 0.79 -18.74
N ALA A 148 -14.99 1.29 -17.70
CA ALA A 148 -13.54 1.41 -17.68
C ALA A 148 -12.88 0.05 -17.41
N VAL A 149 -11.94 -0.34 -18.27
CA VAL A 149 -11.17 -1.58 -18.17
C VAL A 149 -9.71 -1.23 -17.85
N LYS A 150 -9.03 -2.11 -17.13
CA LYS A 150 -7.59 -1.98 -16.86
C LYS A 150 -6.79 -2.06 -18.16
N ASN A 151 -5.86 -1.14 -18.33
CA ASN A 151 -4.93 -1.14 -19.45
C ASN A 151 -3.82 -2.16 -19.18
N CYS A 152 -3.74 -3.18 -20.04
CA CYS A 152 -2.73 -4.23 -20.07
C CYS A 152 -1.82 -4.10 -21.31
N GLY A 153 -1.77 -2.93 -21.94
CA GLY A 153 -0.99 -2.64 -23.14
C GLY A 153 -1.83 -2.38 -24.40
N GLN A 154 -3.16 -2.36 -24.30
CA GLN A 154 -4.03 -2.06 -25.44
C GLN A 154 -3.91 -0.60 -25.90
N VAL A 155 -3.58 0.32 -24.98
CA VAL A 155 -3.32 1.73 -25.28
C VAL A 155 -2.00 2.15 -24.64
N PRO A 156 -1.25 3.10 -25.25
CA PRO A 156 -0.01 3.60 -24.66
C PRO A 156 -0.24 4.11 -23.23
N SER A 157 0.61 3.69 -22.30
CA SER A 157 0.64 4.26 -20.95
C SER A 157 1.88 5.13 -20.81
N TYR A 158 1.72 6.33 -20.26
CA TYR A 158 2.82 7.28 -20.08
C TYR A 158 3.27 7.26 -18.63
N PHE A 159 4.58 7.17 -18.41
CA PHE A 159 5.20 7.32 -17.10
C PHE A 159 5.87 8.69 -17.07
N VAL A 160 5.40 9.56 -16.18
CA VAL A 160 5.93 10.91 -15.99
C VAL A 160 6.72 10.92 -14.71
N GLU A 161 8.03 11.14 -14.83
CA GLU A 161 8.94 11.32 -13.71
C GLU A 161 8.90 12.77 -13.21
N GLN A 162 9.14 12.97 -11.91
CA GLN A 162 9.24 14.29 -11.28
C GLN A 162 8.04 15.22 -11.58
N SER A 163 6.84 14.65 -11.66
CA SER A 163 5.63 15.41 -11.96
C SER A 163 5.25 16.36 -10.82
N HIS A 164 5.62 16.02 -9.59
CA HIS A 164 5.29 16.78 -8.38
C HIS A 164 6.29 16.44 -7.27
N PRO A 165 6.39 17.28 -6.22
CA PRO A 165 7.34 17.04 -5.14
C PRO A 165 7.11 15.68 -4.46
N ALA A 166 8.17 14.90 -4.28
CA ALA A 166 8.07 13.58 -3.68
C ALA A 166 7.98 13.66 -2.14
N ILE A 167 7.12 12.82 -1.54
CA ILE A 167 7.04 12.66 -0.08
C ILE A 167 7.99 11.53 0.40
N ILE A 168 8.14 10.50 -0.43
CA ILE A 168 8.92 9.30 -0.14
C ILE A 168 9.96 9.10 -1.23
N GLU A 169 11.17 8.71 -0.85
CA GLU A 169 12.23 8.38 -1.80
C GLU A 169 11.87 7.12 -2.63
N PRO A 170 12.19 7.09 -3.94
CA PRO A 170 11.93 5.92 -4.79
C PRO A 170 12.48 4.60 -4.23
N ALA A 171 13.67 4.62 -3.61
CA ALA A 171 14.27 3.44 -3.00
C ALA A 171 13.41 2.87 -1.85
N VAL A 172 12.87 3.74 -1.00
CA VAL A 172 11.98 3.36 0.11
C VAL A 172 10.69 2.74 -0.42
N PHE A 173 10.11 3.32 -1.46
CA PHE A 173 8.91 2.79 -2.09
C PHE A 173 9.16 1.39 -2.69
N GLU A 174 10.30 1.20 -3.35
CA GLU A 174 10.66 -0.09 -3.94
C GLU A 174 10.83 -1.18 -2.86
N MET A 175 11.48 -0.87 -1.73
CA MET A 175 11.59 -1.78 -0.59
C MET A 175 10.21 -2.22 -0.09
N VAL A 176 9.26 -1.28 0.03
CA VAL A 176 7.88 -1.56 0.42
C VAL A 176 7.18 -2.48 -0.58
N GLN A 177 7.31 -2.22 -1.89
CA GLN A 177 6.69 -3.07 -2.92
C GLN A 177 7.25 -4.50 -2.87
N ARG A 178 8.57 -4.66 -2.76
CA ARG A 178 9.21 -5.98 -2.64
C ARG A 178 8.72 -6.74 -1.42
N GLU A 179 8.57 -6.06 -0.28
CA GLU A 179 8.05 -6.68 0.94
C GLU A 179 6.56 -7.04 0.82
N MET A 180 5.75 -6.21 0.16
CA MET A 180 4.34 -6.53 -0.14
C MET A 180 4.21 -7.75 -1.06
N GLU A 181 5.08 -7.85 -2.08
CA GLU A 181 5.12 -9.00 -2.98
C GLU A 181 5.55 -10.27 -2.25
N ARG A 182 6.60 -10.20 -1.42
CA ARG A 182 7.04 -11.32 -0.58
C ARG A 182 5.90 -11.85 0.29
N ARG A 183 5.19 -10.96 1.00
CA ARG A 183 4.05 -11.34 1.86
C ARG A 183 2.91 -11.97 1.04
N THR A 184 2.67 -11.48 -0.17
CA THR A 184 1.65 -12.03 -1.07
C THR A 184 2.04 -13.43 -1.55
N LYS A 185 3.30 -13.62 -2.00
CA LYS A 185 3.82 -14.89 -2.50
C LYS A 185 3.86 -15.98 -1.43
N GLU A 186 4.13 -15.61 -0.18
CA GLU A 186 4.05 -16.56 0.93
C GLU A 186 2.64 -17.11 1.12
N GLY A 187 1.61 -16.37 0.68
CA GLY A 187 0.21 -16.82 0.67
C GLY A 187 -0.41 -16.99 2.06
N ARG A 188 0.29 -16.57 3.12
CA ARG A 188 -0.11 -16.76 4.52
C ARG A 188 -0.31 -15.43 5.21
N ARG A 189 -1.13 -15.45 6.26
CA ARG A 189 -1.32 -14.29 7.12
C ARG A 189 -0.04 -14.01 7.91
N TYR A 190 0.74 -13.02 7.48
CA TYR A 190 1.78 -12.43 8.30
C TYR A 190 1.13 -11.65 9.44
N SER A 191 1.43 -12.00 10.69
CA SER A 191 0.81 -11.36 11.87
C SER A 191 1.60 -10.14 12.35
N GLY A 192 2.93 -10.15 12.17
CA GLY A 192 3.82 -9.11 12.71
C GLY A 192 3.69 -8.93 14.23
N VAL A 193 3.28 -9.98 14.96
CA VAL A 193 3.07 -9.92 16.41
C VAL A 193 4.39 -10.05 17.17
N SER A 194 5.26 -10.94 16.70
CA SER A 194 6.61 -11.10 17.22
C SER A 194 7.66 -11.08 16.10
N ILE A 195 8.92 -10.84 16.48
CA ILE A 195 10.07 -10.79 15.58
C ILE A 195 10.25 -12.07 14.75
N PHE A 196 9.73 -13.20 15.24
CA PHE A 196 9.83 -14.52 14.60
C PHE A 196 8.59 -14.91 13.77
N SER A 197 7.61 -14.00 13.62
CA SER A 197 6.39 -14.25 12.85
C SER A 197 6.70 -14.68 11.42
N GLY A 198 6.31 -15.90 11.06
CA GLY A 198 6.51 -16.43 9.70
C GLY A 198 7.96 -16.78 9.35
N LYS A 199 8.88 -16.83 10.33
CA LYS A 199 10.31 -17.14 10.07
C LYS A 199 10.71 -18.57 10.45
N ILE A 200 10.04 -19.17 11.43
CA ILE A 200 10.40 -20.48 11.97
C ILE A 200 9.58 -21.57 11.27
N LYS A 201 10.27 -22.46 10.56
CA LYS A 201 9.66 -23.60 9.86
C LYS A 201 9.88 -24.90 10.65
N CYS A 202 8.83 -25.70 10.76
CA CYS A 202 8.86 -27.01 11.42
C CYS A 202 9.55 -28.04 10.51
N GLY A 203 10.53 -28.76 11.04
CA GLY A 203 11.24 -29.82 10.33
C GLY A 203 10.40 -31.08 10.09
N GLU A 204 9.41 -31.35 10.95
CA GLU A 204 8.58 -32.57 10.86
C GLU A 204 7.47 -32.43 9.81
N CYS A 205 6.68 -31.35 9.87
CA CYS A 205 5.49 -31.19 9.04
C CYS A 205 5.60 -30.09 7.98
N GLY A 206 6.73 -29.37 7.92
CA GLY A 206 6.94 -28.24 6.99
C GLY A 206 6.06 -27.00 7.27
N GLY A 207 5.23 -27.05 8.31
CA GLY A 207 4.41 -25.93 8.79
C GLY A 207 5.25 -24.83 9.46
N TYR A 208 4.62 -23.75 9.92
CA TYR A 208 5.33 -22.67 10.60
C TYR A 208 4.98 -22.65 12.09
N PHE A 209 5.93 -22.19 12.90
CA PHE A 209 5.65 -21.90 14.30
C PHE A 209 4.90 -20.58 14.41
N GLY A 210 3.99 -20.51 15.37
CA GLY A 210 3.31 -19.29 15.77
C GLY A 210 3.54 -19.01 17.25
N ALA A 211 3.62 -17.73 17.61
CA ALA A 211 3.61 -17.29 19.00
C ALA A 211 2.25 -17.60 19.63
N LYS A 212 2.27 -18.19 20.82
CA LYS A 212 1.10 -18.48 21.65
C LYS A 212 1.36 -17.92 23.05
N VAL A 213 0.33 -17.30 23.63
CA VAL A 213 0.40 -16.81 25.01
C VAL A 213 -0.13 -17.90 25.93
N TRP A 214 0.68 -18.32 26.89
CA TRP A 214 0.26 -19.20 27.99
C TRP A 214 0.05 -18.36 29.24
N TYR A 215 -0.90 -18.78 30.08
CA TYR A 215 -1.29 -18.08 31.31
C TYR A 215 -1.63 -16.60 31.07
N SER A 216 -2.44 -16.33 30.05
CA SER A 216 -2.76 -14.98 29.54
C SER A 216 -3.21 -13.99 30.64
N THR A 217 -3.97 -14.48 31.61
CA THR A 217 -4.61 -13.67 32.67
C THR A 217 -3.86 -13.74 34.01
N ASP A 218 -2.73 -14.46 34.07
CA ASP A 218 -1.98 -14.72 35.29
C ASP A 218 -0.65 -13.93 35.30
N LYS A 219 -0.05 -13.75 36.48
CA LYS A 219 1.29 -13.19 36.68
C LYS A 219 2.36 -14.01 35.95
N TYR A 220 2.11 -15.29 35.70
CA TYR A 220 3.02 -16.19 34.98
C TYR A 220 2.86 -16.15 33.45
N ARG A 221 2.25 -15.10 32.91
CA ARG A 221 2.08 -14.90 31.47
C ARG A 221 3.41 -15.06 30.74
N ARG A 222 3.47 -16.00 29.81
CA ARG A 222 4.66 -16.24 28.97
C ARG A 222 4.30 -16.46 27.51
N VAL A 223 5.19 -16.08 26.61
CA VAL A 223 5.05 -16.31 25.18
C VAL A 223 5.89 -17.54 24.81
N ILE A 224 5.26 -18.51 24.16
CA ILE A 224 5.94 -19.69 23.63
C ILE A 224 5.70 -19.80 22.13
N TYR A 225 6.59 -20.49 21.43
CA TYR A 225 6.44 -20.76 20.00
C TYR A 225 6.13 -22.24 19.80
N ARG A 226 5.07 -22.52 19.02
CA ARG A 226 4.63 -23.89 18.73
C ARG A 226 4.18 -24.00 17.28
N CYS A 227 4.39 -25.16 16.66
CA CYS A 227 3.91 -25.44 15.32
C CYS A 227 2.39 -25.19 15.21
N ASN A 228 1.96 -24.42 14.21
CA ASN A 228 0.54 -24.13 13.99
C ASN A 228 -0.25 -25.37 13.58
N ASN A 229 0.34 -26.27 12.78
CA ASN A 229 -0.25 -27.53 12.34
C ASN A 229 -0.35 -28.58 13.46
N LYS A 230 -0.08 -28.21 14.71
CA LYS A 230 -0.28 -29.12 15.85
C LYS A 230 -1.77 -29.42 16.08
N TYR A 231 -2.63 -28.47 15.76
CA TYR A 231 -4.06 -28.57 15.99
C TYR A 231 -4.85 -28.95 14.72
N ASP A 232 -4.20 -28.93 13.55
CA ASP A 232 -4.82 -29.18 12.25
C ASP A 232 -4.44 -30.56 11.70
N GLY A 233 -5.43 -31.35 11.29
CA GLY A 233 -5.21 -32.62 10.56
C GLY A 233 -4.28 -33.61 11.28
N LYS A 234 -3.24 -34.09 10.58
CA LYS A 234 -2.21 -34.96 11.15
C LYS A 234 -1.33 -34.14 12.12
N LYS A 235 -1.62 -34.29 13.42
CA LYS A 235 -1.02 -33.52 14.50
C LYS A 235 0.51 -33.67 14.52
N CYS A 236 1.19 -32.55 14.32
CA CYS A 236 2.64 -32.46 14.45
C CYS A 236 3.07 -32.62 15.92
N GLN A 237 4.01 -33.53 16.19
CA GLN A 237 4.44 -33.87 17.56
C GLN A 237 5.55 -32.96 18.09
N THR A 238 6.14 -32.14 17.23
CA THR A 238 7.20 -31.20 17.57
C THR A 238 6.92 -30.40 18.87
N PRO A 239 7.91 -30.29 19.78
CA PRO A 239 7.77 -29.58 21.05
C PRO A 239 7.59 -28.06 20.86
N HIS A 240 7.32 -27.38 21.98
CA HIS A 240 7.35 -25.93 22.01
C HIS A 240 8.77 -25.45 22.27
N VAL A 241 9.06 -24.22 21.86
CA VAL A 241 10.33 -23.54 22.14
C VAL A 241 10.05 -22.16 22.72
N THR A 242 10.94 -21.68 23.60
CA THR A 242 10.85 -20.35 24.19
C THR A 242 11.51 -19.31 23.29
N GLU A 243 11.28 -18.03 23.58
CA GLU A 243 11.89 -16.95 22.80
C GLU A 243 13.41 -16.92 22.98
N GLU A 244 13.86 -17.18 24.21
CA GLU A 244 15.27 -17.21 24.62
C GLU A 244 16.02 -18.34 23.90
N GLU A 245 15.41 -19.52 23.80
CA GLU A 245 15.97 -20.66 23.06
C GLU A 245 16.14 -20.33 21.58
N ILE A 246 15.13 -19.71 20.95
CA ILE A 246 15.22 -19.30 19.54
C ILE A 246 16.31 -18.26 19.35
N LYS A 247 16.39 -17.24 20.23
CA LYS A 247 17.43 -16.20 20.18
C LYS A 247 18.83 -16.81 20.33
N ALA A 248 19.03 -17.69 21.31
CA ALA A 248 20.31 -18.37 21.52
C ALA A 248 20.71 -19.24 20.33
N ALA A 249 19.76 -20.00 19.77
CA ALA A 249 19.98 -20.81 18.58
C ALA A 249 20.33 -19.94 17.36
N PHE A 250 19.65 -18.81 17.18
CA PHE A 250 19.93 -17.87 16.10
C PHE A 250 21.33 -17.26 16.24
N VAL A 251 21.70 -16.76 17.42
CA VAL A 251 23.04 -16.19 17.66
C VAL A 251 24.12 -17.24 17.40
N THR A 252 23.91 -18.47 17.86
CA THR A 252 24.84 -19.58 17.62
C THR A 252 25.01 -19.87 16.12
N ALA A 253 23.90 -19.97 15.38
CA ALA A 253 23.93 -20.22 13.94
C ALA A 253 24.52 -19.04 13.16
N PHE A 254 24.20 -17.80 13.55
CA PHE A 254 24.72 -16.59 12.93
C PHE A 254 26.24 -16.48 13.15
N ASN A 255 26.72 -16.71 14.37
CA ASN A 255 28.14 -16.71 14.67
C ASN A 255 28.88 -17.76 13.84
N ARG A 256 28.34 -18.96 13.69
CA ARG A 256 28.90 -20.00 12.80
C ARG A 256 28.99 -19.53 11.35
N LEU A 257 27.90 -18.98 10.80
CA LEU A 257 27.86 -18.47 9.43
C LEU A 257 28.88 -17.34 9.19
N VAL A 258 29.03 -16.44 10.17
CA VAL A 258 30.02 -15.36 10.11
C VAL A 258 31.44 -15.94 10.16
N THR A 259 31.72 -16.91 11.04
CA THR A 259 33.05 -17.53 11.16
C THR A 259 33.42 -18.42 9.97
N GLU A 260 32.46 -19.15 9.39
CA GLU A 260 32.67 -19.99 8.20
C GLU A 260 32.92 -19.13 6.96
N ARG A 261 32.23 -17.98 6.84
CA ARG A 261 32.52 -16.98 5.80
C ARG A 261 33.79 -16.17 6.06
N ALA A 262 34.24 -16.05 7.30
CA ALA A 262 35.49 -15.35 7.66
C ALA A 262 36.76 -16.07 7.16
N GLY A 263 36.67 -17.30 6.66
CA GLY A 263 37.72 -17.89 5.82
C GLY A 263 37.97 -17.10 4.51
N ALA A 264 37.02 -16.24 4.11
CA ALA A 264 37.15 -15.21 3.09
C ALA A 264 37.02 -13.83 3.77
N SER A 265 38.15 -13.29 4.23
CA SER A 265 38.30 -12.16 5.18
C SER A 265 37.50 -10.88 4.89
N CYS A 266 37.02 -10.65 3.67
CA CYS A 266 36.30 -9.43 3.28
C CYS A 266 34.83 -9.38 3.72
N ALA A 267 34.11 -10.51 3.73
CA ALA A 267 32.66 -10.50 3.96
C ALA A 267 32.27 -10.35 5.45
N SER A 268 33.10 -10.84 6.37
CA SER A 268 32.87 -10.73 7.81
C SER A 268 33.05 -9.30 8.31
N GLU A 269 33.99 -8.55 7.73
CA GLU A 269 34.24 -7.14 8.08
C GLU A 269 33.08 -6.25 7.64
N GLU A 270 32.53 -6.44 6.44
CA GLU A 270 31.34 -5.70 5.97
C GLU A 270 30.11 -5.97 6.84
N ILE A 271 29.84 -7.24 7.18
CA ILE A 271 28.69 -7.59 8.04
C ILE A 271 28.88 -6.97 9.44
N ALA A 272 30.09 -7.05 10.00
CA ALA A 272 30.40 -6.43 11.29
C ALA A 272 30.33 -4.90 11.22
N ALA A 273 30.80 -4.28 10.14
CA ALA A 273 30.73 -2.83 9.93
C ALA A 273 29.28 -2.37 9.79
N ASN A 274 28.46 -3.07 9.00
CA ASN A 274 27.03 -2.80 8.86
C ASN A 274 26.30 -2.99 10.20
N ALA A 275 26.61 -4.04 10.96
CA ALA A 275 26.03 -4.25 12.28
C ALA A 275 26.44 -3.15 13.28
N ARG A 276 27.70 -2.69 13.24
CA ARG A 276 28.17 -1.55 14.04
C ARG A 276 27.46 -0.26 13.63
N LEU A 277 27.34 0.00 12.34
CA LEU A 277 26.65 1.17 11.79
C LEU A 277 25.18 1.17 12.22
N VAL A 278 24.46 0.05 12.00
CA VAL A 278 23.07 -0.11 12.44
C VAL A 278 22.93 0.07 13.95
N ARG A 279 23.84 -0.51 14.75
CA ARG A 279 23.84 -0.30 16.21
C ARG A 279 24.04 1.17 16.55
N GLN A 280 24.95 1.85 15.87
CA GLN A 280 25.24 3.25 16.13
C GLN A 280 24.05 4.12 15.75
N THR A 281 23.39 3.86 14.61
CA THR A 281 22.20 4.61 14.16
C THR A 281 20.96 4.31 15.02
N LEU A 282 20.74 3.07 15.43
CA LEU A 282 19.56 2.69 16.24
C LEU A 282 19.71 3.01 17.72
N CYS A 283 20.95 3.02 18.23
CA CYS A 283 21.26 3.33 19.63
C CYS A 283 21.83 4.74 19.79
N ASP A 284 21.72 5.60 18.78
CA ASP A 284 22.10 7.01 18.94
C ASP A 284 21.09 7.69 19.87
N THR A 285 21.52 7.92 21.11
CA THR A 285 20.71 8.58 22.15
C THR A 285 21.14 10.02 22.37
N THR A 286 22.00 10.58 21.51
CA THR A 286 22.59 11.91 21.71
C THR A 286 21.54 13.02 21.82
N ASP A 287 20.55 13.04 20.94
CA ASP A 287 19.45 14.02 20.99
C ASP A 287 18.62 13.90 22.28
N LEU A 288 18.30 12.67 22.69
CA LEU A 288 17.56 12.39 23.93
C LEU A 288 18.36 12.74 25.18
N GLU A 289 19.68 12.56 25.14
CA GLU A 289 20.60 12.95 26.21
C GLU A 289 20.71 14.48 26.32
N GLN A 290 20.72 15.19 25.19
CA GLN A 290 20.69 16.66 25.17
C GLN A 290 19.38 17.22 25.70
N GLU A 291 18.24 16.66 25.29
CA GLU A 291 16.92 17.06 25.79
C GLU A 291 16.78 16.78 27.30
N LYS A 292 17.27 15.62 27.76
CA LYS A 292 17.34 15.31 29.19
C LYS A 292 18.19 16.34 29.94
N ALA A 293 19.34 16.72 29.39
CA ALA A 293 20.23 17.70 30.01
C ALA A 293 19.58 19.09 30.10
N SER A 294 18.87 19.54 29.06
CA SER A 294 18.16 20.83 29.10
C SER A 294 17.04 20.83 30.13
N LEU A 295 16.23 19.77 30.17
CA LEU A 295 15.15 19.61 31.15
C LEU A 295 15.67 19.52 32.58
N GLN A 296 16.81 18.86 32.80
CA GLN A 296 17.48 18.82 34.11
C GLN A 296 17.96 20.21 34.55
N GLN A 297 18.43 21.02 33.61
CA GLN A 297 18.88 22.38 33.89
C GLN A 297 17.70 23.32 34.18
N GLU A 298 16.60 23.20 33.44
CA GLU A 298 15.35 23.92 33.74
C GLU A 298 14.79 23.54 35.12
N LEU A 299 14.82 22.25 35.47
CA LEU A 299 14.40 21.78 36.79
C LEU A 299 15.29 22.32 37.91
N ALA A 300 16.61 22.39 37.71
CA ALA A 300 17.54 22.94 38.69
C ALA A 300 17.27 24.43 38.95
N VAL A 301 17.02 25.22 37.90
CA VAL A 301 16.65 26.63 38.04
C VAL A 301 15.34 26.80 38.82
N LEU A 302 14.33 25.95 38.56
CA LEU A 302 13.06 26.00 39.29
C LEU A 302 13.21 25.65 40.78
N VAL A 303 14.09 24.71 41.12
CA VAL A 303 14.36 24.32 42.52
C VAL A 303 15.14 25.39 43.28
N GLU A 304 16.02 26.15 42.61
CA GLU A 304 16.71 27.30 43.24
C GLU A 304 15.80 28.52 43.46
N MET A 305 14.65 28.57 42.78
CA MET A 305 13.65 29.64 42.92
C MET A 305 12.57 29.36 43.99
N THR A 306 12.56 28.17 44.59
CA THR A 306 11.66 27.76 45.69
C THR A 306 12.38 27.69 47.03
#